data_AF-A0A382YG49-F1
#
_entry.id   AF-A0A382YG49-F1
#
_cell.length_a   1.000
_cell.length_b   1.000
_cell.length_c   1.000
_cell.angle_alpha   90.00
_cell.angle_beta   90.00
_cell.angle_gamma   90.00
#
_symmetry.space_group_name_H-M   'P 1'
#
loop_
_entity.id
_entity.type
_entity.pdbx_description
1 polymer ?
#
loop_
_entity_poly.entity_id
_entity_poly.type
_entity_poly.pdbx_seq_one_letter_code
_entity_poly.pdbx_strand_id
1 'polypeptide(L)'
;MSSHAQPVALNHQFDDLQQQYEAANMGMWAFIAQEIMFFGGLFAGYTVYRYKYLAAFTEGSNHLPIELGALNTAVLIGSSFTMAMAVRSAQVGEKGPLLRWILATMALGTAFLGVKIVEYADK
;
A
#
# COMPACT_ATOMS: atom_id res chain seq x y z
N MET A 1 -22.57 -28.92 30.78
CA MET A 1 -21.32 -28.40 30.18
C MET A 1 -21.40 -28.64 28.68
N SER A 2 -22.03 -27.72 27.96
CA SER A 2 -22.16 -27.78 26.51
C SER A 2 -20.81 -27.40 25.91
N SER A 3 -20.11 -28.39 25.36
CA SER A 3 -18.89 -28.17 24.59
C SER A 3 -19.25 -27.45 23.29
N HIS A 4 -19.20 -26.13 23.30
CA HIS A 4 -19.25 -25.30 22.10
C HIS A 4 -17.96 -25.57 21.31
N ALA A 5 -18.01 -26.48 20.34
CA ALA A 5 -16.94 -26.68 19.38
C ALA A 5 -16.75 -25.37 18.59
N GLN A 6 -15.79 -24.57 19.03
CA GLN A 6 -15.37 -23.35 18.36
C GLN A 6 -14.94 -23.70 16.93
N PRO A 7 -15.49 -23.07 15.88
CA PRO A 7 -15.00 -23.28 14.53
C PRO A 7 -13.52 -22.91 14.48
N VAL A 8 -12.69 -23.72 13.81
CA VAL A 8 -11.22 -23.59 13.77
C VAL A 8 -10.72 -22.18 13.35
N ALA A 9 -11.58 -21.38 12.73
CA ALA A 9 -11.29 -20.01 12.28
C ALA A 9 -11.57 -18.90 13.32
N LEU A 10 -12.29 -19.20 14.42
CA LEU A 10 -12.64 -18.22 15.45
C LEU A 10 -11.55 -18.17 16.51
N ASN A 11 -10.90 -17.02 16.66
CA ASN A 11 -9.89 -16.83 17.70
C ASN A 11 -10.57 -16.72 19.08
N HIS A 12 -9.92 -17.24 20.12
CA HIS A 12 -10.48 -17.32 21.47
C HIS A 12 -10.83 -15.97 22.13
N GLN A 13 -10.33 -14.87 21.57
CA GLN A 13 -10.54 -13.50 22.06
C GLN A 13 -11.83 -12.85 21.54
N PHE A 14 -12.53 -13.53 20.62
CA PHE A 14 -13.79 -13.06 20.06
C PHE A 14 -14.91 -14.03 20.39
N ASP A 15 -16.10 -13.45 20.56
CA ASP A 15 -17.32 -14.18 20.89
C ASP A 15 -17.89 -14.87 19.64
N ASP A 16 -17.72 -14.25 18.45
CA ASP A 16 -18.16 -14.79 17.17
C ASP A 16 -17.31 -14.29 15.96
N LEU A 17 -17.54 -14.88 14.78
CA LEU A 17 -16.82 -14.54 13.54
C LEU A 17 -17.15 -13.13 13.01
N GLN A 18 -18.34 -12.60 13.30
CA GLN A 18 -18.74 -11.27 12.87
C GLN A 18 -17.95 -10.22 13.64
N GLN A 19 -17.88 -10.33 14.96
CA GLN A 19 -17.07 -9.49 15.83
C GLN A 19 -15.58 -9.52 15.42
N GLN A 20 -15.04 -10.71 15.11
CA GLN A 20 -13.66 -10.84 14.61
C GLN A 20 -13.43 -10.07 13.29
N TYR A 21 -14.38 -10.16 12.34
CA TYR A 21 -14.30 -9.45 11.07
C TYR A 21 -14.44 -7.93 11.23
N GLU A 22 -15.38 -7.48 12.06
CA GLU A 22 -15.58 -6.06 12.39
C GLU A 22 -14.33 -5.46 13.06
N ALA A 23 -13.75 -6.18 14.03
CA ALA A 23 -12.50 -5.77 14.68
C ALA A 23 -11.34 -5.64 13.68
N ALA A 24 -11.19 -6.60 12.76
CA ALA A 24 -10.16 -6.55 11.72
C ALA A 24 -10.35 -5.34 10.78
N ASN A 25 -11.59 -5.07 10.35
CA ASN A 25 -11.90 -3.91 9.52
C ASN A 25 -11.65 -2.59 10.24
N MET A 26 -12.07 -2.46 11.50
CA MET A 26 -11.79 -1.28 12.31
C MET A 26 -10.28 -1.06 12.47
N GLY A 27 -9.51 -2.13 12.72
CA GLY A 27 -8.05 -2.09 12.78
C GLY A 27 -7.42 -1.59 11.47
N MET A 28 -7.89 -2.08 10.32
CA MET A 28 -7.42 -1.63 9.00
C MET A 28 -7.71 -0.14 8.77
N TRP A 29 -8.89 0.35 9.14
CA TRP A 29 -9.24 1.77 9.02
C TRP A 29 -8.40 2.65 9.93
N ALA A 30 -8.18 2.23 11.18
CA ALA A 30 -7.32 2.94 12.13
C ALA A 30 -5.87 3.02 11.62
N PHE A 31 -5.35 1.92 11.05
CA PHE A 31 -4.04 1.88 10.42
C PHE A 31 -3.94 2.87 9.24
N ILE A 32 -4.93 2.87 8.32
CA ILE A 32 -4.95 3.84 7.19
C ILE A 32 -5.00 5.29 7.70
N ALA A 33 -5.81 5.57 8.71
CA ALA A 33 -5.90 6.92 9.30
C ALA A 33 -4.56 7.36 9.90
N GLN A 34 -3.84 6.45 10.58
CA GLN A 34 -2.49 6.70 11.09
C GLN A 34 -1.50 6.99 9.96
N GLU A 35 -1.53 6.25 8.86
CA GLU A 35 -0.67 6.52 7.70
C GLU A 35 -0.96 7.89 7.08
N ILE A 36 -2.23 8.28 6.95
CA ILE A 36 -2.61 9.62 6.48
C ILE A 36 -2.02 10.71 7.38
N MET A 37 -2.10 10.56 8.71
CA MET A 37 -1.53 11.53 9.64
C MET A 37 0.01 11.57 9.54
N PHE A 38 0.66 10.41 9.41
CA PHE A 38 2.11 10.31 9.26
C PHE A 38 2.61 11.05 8.01
N PHE A 39 2.05 10.73 6.83
CA PHE A 39 2.38 11.42 5.58
C PHE A 39 1.92 12.89 5.59
N GLY A 40 0.82 13.21 6.26
CA GLY A 40 0.38 14.59 6.47
C GLY A 40 1.42 15.45 7.17
N GLY A 41 2.08 14.92 8.20
CA GLY A 41 3.21 15.58 8.86
C GLY A 41 4.40 15.81 7.92
N LEU A 42 4.74 14.81 7.09
CA LEU A 42 5.80 14.94 6.08
C LEU A 42 5.48 16.02 5.03
N PHE A 43 4.24 16.08 4.54
CA PHE A 43 3.80 17.11 3.60
C PHE A 43 3.77 18.51 4.22
N ALA A 44 3.35 18.63 5.49
CA ALA A 44 3.40 19.90 6.21
C ALA A 44 4.87 20.38 6.34
N GLY A 45 5.78 19.49 6.72
CA GLY A 45 7.22 19.76 6.74
C GLY A 45 7.73 20.23 5.38
N TYR A 46 7.47 19.45 4.32
CA TYR A 46 7.83 19.82 2.94
C TYR A 46 7.32 21.21 2.57
N THR A 47 6.07 21.53 2.88
CA THR A 47 5.43 22.82 2.54
C THR A 47 6.13 23.99 3.26
N VAL A 48 6.41 23.85 4.55
CA VAL A 48 7.11 24.88 5.34
C VAL A 48 8.52 25.11 4.80
N TYR A 49 9.28 24.05 4.50
CA TYR A 49 10.63 24.17 3.94
C TYR A 49 10.62 24.73 2.52
N ARG A 50 9.67 24.32 1.68
CA ARG A 50 9.51 24.86 0.32
C ARG A 50 9.24 26.36 0.34
N TYR A 51 8.42 26.83 1.28
CA TYR A 51 8.14 28.25 1.45
C TYR A 51 9.38 29.03 1.93
N LYS A 52 10.10 28.51 2.92
CA LYS A 52 11.29 29.18 3.48
C LYS A 52 12.50 29.19 2.54
N TYR A 53 12.70 28.15 1.74
CA TYR A 53 13.90 27.94 0.91
C TYR A 53 13.54 27.79 -0.58
N LEU A 54 12.70 28.68 -1.09
CA LEU A 54 12.15 28.58 -2.44
C LEU A 54 13.24 28.44 -3.52
N ALA A 55 14.31 29.24 -3.46
CA ALA A 55 15.39 29.19 -4.45
C ALA A 55 16.05 27.80 -4.53
N ALA A 56 16.44 27.25 -3.38
CA ALA A 56 17.09 25.93 -3.29
C ALA A 56 16.20 24.79 -3.79
N PHE A 57 14.91 24.81 -3.45
CA PHE A 57 13.96 23.80 -3.94
C PHE A 57 13.69 23.93 -5.45
N THR A 58 13.74 25.14 -6.03
CA THR A 58 13.57 25.33 -7.47
C THR A 58 14.78 24.80 -8.22
N GLU A 59 15.99 25.07 -7.74
CA GLU A 59 17.22 24.48 -8.28
C GLU A 59 17.19 22.95 -8.18
N GLY A 60 16.88 22.41 -7.00
CA GLY A 60 16.77 20.97 -6.77
C GLY A 60 15.77 20.28 -7.71
N SER A 61 14.65 20.94 -8.04
CA SER A 61 13.62 20.37 -8.92
C SER A 61 14.11 20.07 -10.34
N ASN A 62 15.12 20.80 -10.82
CA ASN A 62 15.69 20.59 -12.16
C ASN A 62 16.58 19.33 -12.25
N HIS A 63 16.95 18.74 -11.11
CA HIS A 63 17.76 17.52 -11.04
C HIS A 63 16.92 16.23 -10.89
N LEU A 64 15.60 16.34 -10.95
CA LEU A 64 14.71 15.18 -10.86
C LEU A 64 14.37 14.65 -12.27
N PRO A 65 14.68 13.37 -12.56
CA PRO A 65 14.34 12.76 -13.83
C PRO A 65 12.82 12.51 -13.90
N ILE A 66 12.09 13.38 -14.60
CA ILE A 66 10.62 13.33 -14.72
C ILE A 66 10.18 12.00 -15.36
N GLU A 67 10.91 11.51 -16.35
CA GLU A 67 10.57 10.27 -17.09
C GLU A 67 10.62 9.03 -16.18
N LEU A 68 11.67 8.89 -15.37
CA LEU A 68 11.79 7.81 -14.38
C LEU A 68 10.73 7.92 -13.28
N GLY A 69 10.39 9.15 -12.88
CA GLY A 69 9.27 9.43 -11.98
C GLY A 69 7.94 8.95 -12.56
N ALA A 70 7.63 9.36 -13.80
CA ALA A 70 6.39 9.01 -14.49
C ALA A 70 6.25 7.50 -14.72
N LEU A 71 7.34 6.83 -15.13
CA LEU A 71 7.38 5.38 -15.30
C LEU A 71 7.04 4.66 -13.98
N ASN A 72 7.68 5.07 -12.88
CA ASN A 72 7.41 4.49 -11.56
C ASN A 72 5.96 4.72 -11.12
N THR A 73 5.40 5.91 -11.37
CA THR A 73 3.99 6.18 -11.10
C THR A 73 3.08 5.26 -11.91
N ALA A 74 3.35 5.05 -13.20
CA ALA A 74 2.59 4.13 -14.04
C ALA A 74 2.67 2.68 -13.51
N VAL A 75 3.86 2.23 -13.08
CA VAL A 75 4.05 0.91 -12.46
C VAL A 75 3.21 0.77 -11.18
N LEU A 76 3.20 1.77 -10.29
CA LEU A 76 2.42 1.73 -9.05
C LEU A 76 0.90 1.74 -9.29
N ILE A 77 0.44 2.52 -10.27
CA ILE A 77 -0.98 2.53 -10.68
C ILE A 77 -1.36 1.17 -11.27
N GLY A 78 -0.52 0.60 -12.14
CA GLY A 78 -0.70 -0.74 -12.68
C GLY A 78 -0.74 -1.81 -11.58
N SER A 79 0.12 -1.70 -10.57
CA SER A 79 0.15 -2.60 -9.42
C SER A 79 -1.13 -2.51 -8.57
N SER A 80 -1.66 -1.30 -8.39
CA SER A 80 -2.94 -1.09 -7.72
C SER A 80 -4.09 -1.77 -8.48
N PHE A 81 -4.06 -1.72 -9.82
CA PHE A 81 -5.04 -2.42 -10.66
C PHE A 81 -4.95 -3.94 -10.52
N THR A 82 -3.74 -4.53 -10.53
CA THR A 82 -3.59 -5.98 -10.34
C THR A 82 -4.07 -6.43 -8.97
N MET A 83 -3.86 -5.63 -7.92
CA MET A 83 -4.40 -5.91 -6.59
C MET A 83 -5.93 -5.83 -6.56
N ALA A 84 -6.55 -4.85 -7.21
CA ALA A 84 -8.02 -4.77 -7.30
C ALA A 84 -8.62 -6.01 -7.99
N MET A 85 -7.96 -6.49 -9.05
CA MET A 85 -8.35 -7.73 -9.73
C MET A 85 -8.17 -8.96 -8.84
N ALA A 86 -7.12 -9.01 -8.01
CA ALA A 86 -6.94 -10.08 -7.03
C ALA A 86 -8.11 -10.11 -6.01
N VAL A 87 -8.49 -8.96 -5.46
CA VAL A 87 -9.63 -8.85 -4.52
C VAL A 87 -10.92 -9.34 -5.20
N ARG A 88 -11.16 -8.94 -6.45
CA ARG A 88 -12.31 -9.43 -7.22
C ARG A 88 -12.28 -10.95 -7.37
N SER A 89 -11.15 -11.53 -7.75
CA SER A 89 -10.99 -12.99 -7.88
C SER A 89 -11.22 -13.72 -6.56
N ALA A 90 -10.79 -13.14 -5.43
CA ALA A 90 -11.08 -13.68 -4.10
C ALA A 90 -12.58 -13.66 -3.78
N GLN A 91 -13.29 -12.58 -4.12
CA GLN A 91 -14.73 -12.45 -3.90
C GLN A 91 -15.56 -13.46 -4.72
N VAL A 92 -15.13 -13.80 -5.94
CA VAL A 92 -15.79 -14.83 -6.77
C VAL A 92 -15.30 -16.25 -6.49
N GLY A 93 -14.38 -16.44 -5.54
CA GLY A 93 -13.86 -17.75 -5.13
C GLY A 93 -12.85 -18.38 -6.10
N GLU A 94 -12.33 -17.63 -7.06
CA GLU A 94 -11.43 -18.12 -8.11
C GLU A 94 -9.95 -18.09 -7.66
N LYS A 95 -9.48 -19.20 -7.10
CA LYS A 95 -8.11 -19.31 -6.56
C LYS A 95 -6.99 -19.14 -7.59
N GLY A 96 -7.16 -19.65 -8.80
CA GLY A 96 -6.14 -19.57 -9.86
C GLY A 96 -5.85 -18.12 -10.28
N PRO A 97 -6.88 -17.39 -10.74
CA PRO A 97 -6.79 -15.95 -11.02
C PRO A 97 -6.30 -15.12 -9.83
N LEU A 98 -6.79 -15.39 -8.61
CA LEU A 98 -6.33 -14.73 -7.39
C LEU A 98 -4.79 -14.79 -7.25
N LEU A 99 -4.22 -15.99 -7.33
CA LEU A 99 -2.78 -16.18 -7.20
C LEU A 99 -2.00 -15.49 -8.33
N ARG A 100 -2.49 -15.54 -9.57
CA ARG A 100 -1.86 -14.87 -10.70
C ARG A 100 -1.81 -13.35 -10.50
N TRP A 101 -2.90 -12.75 -10.04
CA TRP A 101 -2.97 -11.31 -9.80
C TRP A 101 -2.09 -10.87 -8.63
N ILE A 102 -2.04 -11.64 -7.54
CA ILE A 102 -1.11 -11.37 -6.43
C ILE A 102 0.35 -11.41 -6.90
N LEU A 103 0.73 -12.43 -7.68
CA LEU A 103 2.10 -12.53 -8.23
C LEU A 103 2.43 -11.35 -9.16
N ALA A 104 1.47 -10.91 -9.98
CA ALA A 104 1.65 -9.73 -10.82
C ALA A 104 1.87 -8.46 -9.99
N THR A 105 1.09 -8.25 -8.93
CA THR A 105 1.27 -7.13 -7.99
C THR A 105 2.66 -7.14 -7.35
N MET A 106 3.12 -8.32 -6.89
CA MET A 106 4.45 -8.47 -6.30
C MET A 106 5.58 -8.20 -7.30
N ALA A 107 5.44 -8.67 -8.55
CA ALA A 107 6.41 -8.42 -9.61
C ALA A 107 6.52 -6.92 -9.93
N LEU A 108 5.39 -6.21 -10.05
CA LEU A 108 5.38 -4.76 -10.28
C LEU A 108 5.96 -3.97 -9.10
N GLY A 109 5.66 -4.38 -7.86
CA GLY A 109 6.27 -3.78 -6.67
C GLY A 109 7.79 -3.98 -6.61
N THR A 110 8.27 -5.16 -7.03
CA THR A 110 9.71 -5.44 -7.11
C THR A 110 10.38 -4.64 -8.22
N ALA A 111 9.73 -4.48 -9.38
CA ALA A 111 10.21 -3.63 -10.46
C ALA A 111 10.35 -2.17 -10.01
N PHE A 112 9.35 -1.63 -9.30
CA PHE A 112 9.42 -0.30 -8.70
C PHE A 112 10.64 -0.14 -7.77
N LEU A 113 10.88 -1.12 -6.89
CA LEU A 113 12.03 -1.09 -5.99
C LEU A 113 13.35 -1.14 -6.77
N GLY A 114 13.44 -1.97 -7.81
CA GLY A 114 14.62 -2.05 -8.68
C GLY A 114 14.94 -0.74 -9.38
N VAL A 115 13.94 -0.06 -9.94
CA VAL A 115 14.13 1.26 -10.55
C VAL A 115 14.64 2.27 -9.51
N LYS A 116 14.09 2.24 -8.28
CA LYS A 116 14.55 3.13 -7.22
C LYS A 116 15.98 2.85 -6.79
N ILE A 117 16.38 1.58 -6.67
CA ILE A 117 17.77 1.22 -6.34
C ILE A 117 18.74 1.78 -7.39
N VAL A 118 18.43 1.63 -8.69
CA VAL A 118 19.27 2.17 -9.77
C VAL A 118 19.31 3.70 -9.73
N GLU A 119 18.17 4.36 -9.57
CA GLU A 119 18.10 5.84 -9.51
C GLU A 119 18.91 6.43 -8.35
N TYR A 120 18.98 5.73 -7.21
CA TYR A 120 19.78 6.13 -6.04
C TYR A 120 21.24 5.69 -6.11
N ALA A 121 21.58 4.66 -6.88
CA ALA A 121 22.97 4.23 -7.08
C ALA A 121 23.70 5.11 -8.10
N ASP A 122 22.97 5.65 -9.08
CA ASP A 122 23.49 6.57 -10.09
C ASP A 122 23.58 8.04 -9.59
N LYS A 123 23.16 8.32 -8.35
CA LYS A 123 23.21 9.64 -7.69
C LYS A 123 24.03 9.62 -6.41
#